data_AF-A0A1H6ND46-F1
#
_entry.id   AF-A0A1H6ND46-F1
#
_cell.length_a   1.000
_cell.length_b   1.000
_cell.length_c   1.000
_cell.angle_alpha   90.00
_cell.angle_beta   90.00
_cell.angle_gamma   90.00
#
_symmetry.space_group_name_H-M   'P 1'
#
loop_
_entity.id
_entity.type
_entity.pdbx_description
1 polymer ?
#
loop_
_entity_poly.entity_id
_entity_poly.type
_entity_poly.pdbx_seq_one_letter_code
_entity_poly.pdbx_strand_id
1 'polypeptide(L)' 'IAVTATAIDMARKDEPSAPPPAPALQPPPDPLRETLRLCQQLGEAAASDADCLAAWAESRDRFLGRTPAPATPQSSEGR' A
#
# COMPACT_ATOMS: atom_id res chain seq x y z
N ILE A 1 7.53 35.23 -10.41
CA ILE A 1 6.25 34.79 -9.79
C ILE A 1 6.36 35.04 -8.30
N ALA A 2 5.43 35.78 -7.70
CA ALA A 2 5.39 36.01 -6.25
C ALA A 2 4.07 35.45 -5.72
N VAL A 3 4.13 34.65 -4.66
CA VAL A 3 2.95 34.03 -4.03
C VAL A 3 2.87 34.54 -2.60
N THR A 4 1.83 35.30 -2.30
CA THR A 4 1.53 35.78 -0.96
C THR A 4 0.75 34.69 -0.23
N ALA A 5 1.31 34.16 0.87
CA ALA A 5 0.59 33.24 1.74
C ALA A 5 0.08 34.01 2.96
N THR A 6 -1.24 34.09 3.12
CA THR A 6 -1.87 34.50 4.37
C THR A 6 -2.51 33.29 5.02
N ALA A 7 -2.07 32.94 6.22
CA ALA A 7 -2.75 31.96 7.06
C ALA A 7 -3.32 32.69 8.27
N ILE A 8 -4.63 32.86 8.30
CA ILE A 8 -5.38 33.25 9.49
C ILE A 8 -5.66 31.95 10.24
N ASP A 9 -5.11 31.79 11.44
CA ASP A 9 -5.60 30.77 12.35
C ASP A 9 -5.79 31.36 13.75
N MET A 10 -6.96 31.98 13.95
CA MET A 10 -7.48 32.32 15.27
C MET A 10 -8.97 31.99 15.30
N ALA A 11 -9.31 30.77 15.70
CA ALA A 11 -10.52 30.44 16.46
C ALA A 11 -10.65 28.92 16.68
N ARG A 12 -9.72 28.29 17.40
CA ARG A 12 -10.05 27.04 18.09
C ARG A 12 -10.09 27.30 19.58
N LYS A 13 -11.27 27.78 19.97
CA LYS A 13 -11.83 27.83 21.32
C LYS A 13 -11.42 26.58 22.10
N ASP A 14 -10.83 26.78 23.27
CA ASP A 14 -10.51 25.76 24.28
C ASP A 14 -11.78 24.98 24.69
N GLU A 15 -12.08 23.92 23.93
CA GLU A 15 -12.90 22.81 24.42
C GLU A 15 -11.91 21.73 24.86
N PRO A 16 -12.04 21.11 26.06
CA PRO A 16 -11.14 20.05 26.48
C PRO A 16 -11.12 18.95 25.43
N SER A 17 -10.02 18.87 24.66
CA SER A 17 -9.88 17.86 23.62
C SER A 17 -9.99 16.51 24.30
N ALA A 18 -11.02 15.73 23.93
CA ALA A 18 -11.06 14.32 24.29
C ALA A 18 -9.70 13.71 23.89
N PRO A 19 -9.15 12.82 24.73
CA PRO A 19 -7.90 12.15 24.37
C PRO A 19 -8.09 11.46 23.02
N PRO A 20 -7.08 11.54 22.12
CA PRO A 20 -7.19 10.89 20.83
C PRO A 20 -7.49 9.40 21.04
N PRO A 21 -8.32 8.79 20.18
CA PRO A 21 -8.58 7.36 20.28
C PRO A 21 -7.27 6.59 20.22
N ALA A 22 -7.21 5.49 20.98
CA ALA A 22 -6.05 4.61 20.96
C ALA A 22 -5.75 4.19 19.51
N PRO A 23 -4.47 4.15 19.09
CA PRO A 23 -4.10 3.73 17.75
C PRO A 23 -4.70 2.36 17.46
N ALA A 24 -5.42 2.23 16.34
CA ALA A 24 -5.88 0.93 15.89
C ALA A 24 -4.67 0.02 15.64
N LEU A 25 -4.79 -1.25 16.04
CA LEU A 25 -3.82 -2.30 15.70
C LEU A 25 -3.59 -2.26 14.20
N GLN A 26 -2.36 -1.93 13.80
CA GLN A 26 -2.00 -1.87 12.40
C GLN A 26 -2.04 -3.28 11.84
N PRO A 27 -2.72 -3.51 10.70
CA PRO A 27 -2.62 -4.78 9.99
C PRO A 27 -1.14 -5.11 9.72
N PRO A 28 -0.78 -6.40 9.68
CA PRO A 28 0.55 -6.81 9.24
C PRO A 28 0.90 -6.17 7.88
N PRO A 29 2.16 -5.77 7.68
CA PRO A 29 2.58 -5.17 6.42
C PRO A 29 2.37 -6.16 5.26
N ASP A 30 1.81 -5.66 4.16
CA ASP A 30 1.56 -6.43 2.96
C ASP A 30 2.90 -6.83 2.30
N PRO A 31 3.23 -8.13 2.20
CA PRO A 31 4.49 -8.58 1.61
C PRO A 31 4.64 -8.13 0.15
N LEU A 32 3.54 -7.97 -0.59
CA LEU A 32 3.56 -7.47 -1.97
C LEU A 32 4.19 -6.07 -2.06
N ARG A 33 4.01 -5.22 -1.05
CA ARG A 33 4.59 -3.87 -1.05
C ARG A 33 6.12 -3.90 -0.99
N GLU A 34 6.71 -4.88 -0.31
CA GLU A 34 8.16 -4.99 -0.23
C GLU A 34 8.76 -5.44 -1.56
N THR A 35 8.18 -6.47 -2.18
CA THR A 35 8.58 -6.90 -3.54
C THR A 35 8.48 -5.77 -4.54
N LEU A 36 7.38 -5.00 -4.51
CA LEU A 36 7.21 -3.84 -5.39
C LEU A 36 8.29 -2.77 -5.19
N ARG A 37 8.77 -2.56 -3.95
CA ARG A 37 9.87 -1.62 -3.68
C ARG A 37 11.21 -2.13 -4.21
N LEU A 38 11.48 -3.42 -4.07
CA LEU A 38 12.70 -4.03 -4.64
C LEU A 38 12.70 -3.89 -6.16
N CYS A 39 11.59 -4.20 -6.83
CA CYS A 39 11.43 -4.03 -8.27
C CYS A 39 11.58 -2.58 -8.73
N GLN A 40 11.08 -1.62 -7.95
CA GLN A 40 11.28 -0.19 -8.23
C GLN A 40 12.77 0.21 -8.12
N GLN A 41 13.50 -0.32 -7.13
CA GLN A 41 14.93 -0.04 -6.96
C GLN A 41 15.78 -0.64 -8.09
N LEU A 42 15.35 -1.77 -8.67
CA LEU A 42 16.01 -2.38 -9.84
C LEU A 42 15.85 -1.55 -11.12
N GLY A 43 14.81 -0.71 -11.22
CA GLY A 43 14.56 0.14 -12.37
C GLY A 43 14.30 -0.66 -13.65
N GLU A 44 15.00 -0.33 -14.73
CA GLU A 44 14.81 -0.98 -16.04
C GLU A 44 15.06 -2.49 -15.99
N ALA A 45 16.01 -2.97 -15.18
CA ALA A 45 16.34 -4.40 -15.10
C ALA A 45 15.13 -5.26 -14.70
N ALA A 46 14.23 -4.71 -13.88
CA ALA A 46 12.99 -5.38 -13.47
C ALA A 46 12.01 -5.60 -14.62
N ALA A 47 12.13 -4.90 -15.76
CA ALA A 47 11.26 -5.10 -16.91
C ALA A 47 11.42 -6.49 -17.56
N SER A 48 12.56 -7.15 -17.32
CA SER A 48 12.85 -8.51 -17.78
C SER A 48 12.76 -9.57 -16.67
N ASP A 49 12.46 -9.16 -15.43
CA ASP A 49 12.41 -10.03 -14.27
C ASP A 49 11.00 -10.60 -14.06
N ALA A 50 10.88 -11.93 -14.04
CA ALA A 50 9.59 -12.61 -13.97
C ALA A 50 8.84 -12.33 -12.64
N ASP A 51 9.56 -12.22 -11.53
CA ASP A 51 8.96 -11.97 -10.22
C ASP A 51 8.44 -10.54 -10.13
N CYS A 52 9.16 -9.58 -10.71
CA CYS A 52 8.71 -8.20 -10.81
C CYS A 52 7.49 -8.02 -11.71
N LEU A 53 7.46 -8.71 -12.86
CA LEU A 53 6.29 -8.71 -13.74
C LEU A 53 5.05 -9.28 -13.04
N ALA A 54 5.21 -10.35 -12.27
CA ALA A 54 4.13 -10.93 -11.48
C ALA A 54 3.62 -9.96 -10.38
N ALA A 55 4.54 -9.34 -9.63
CA ALA A 55 4.18 -8.41 -8.56
C ALA A 55 3.42 -7.18 -9.09
N TRP A 56 3.80 -6.63 -10.25
CA TRP A 56 3.05 -5.53 -10.86
C TRP A 56 1.67 -5.95 -11.36
N ALA A 57 1.55 -7.13 -11.97
CA ALA A 57 0.26 -7.66 -12.40
C ALA A 57 -0.68 -7.82 -11.19
N GLU A 58 -0.19 -8.39 -10.09
CA GLU A 58 -0.97 -8.53 -8.86
C GLU A 58 -1.36 -7.17 -8.26
N SER A 59 -0.42 -6.21 -8.21
CA SER A 59 -0.70 -4.85 -7.72
C SER A 59 -1.80 -4.17 -8.53
N ARG A 60 -1.73 -4.27 -9.85
CA ARG A 60 -2.75 -3.76 -10.77
C ARG A 60 -4.10 -4.44 -10.51
N ASP A 61 -4.11 -5.75 -10.36
CA ASP A 61 -5.35 -6.50 -10.17
C ASP A 61 -6.00 -6.16 -8.82
N ARG A 62 -5.21 -6.00 -7.74
CA ARG A 62 -5.70 -5.48 -6.45
C ARG A 62 -6.27 -4.07 -6.58
N PHE A 63 -5.58 -3.17 -7.27
CA PHE A 63 -6.05 -1.80 -7.50
C PHE A 63 -7.37 -1.76 -8.28
N LEU A 64 -7.52 -2.62 -9.29
CA LEU A 64 -8.72 -2.72 -10.10
C LEU A 64 -9.83 -3.57 -9.46
N GLY A 65 -9.62 -4.10 -8.25
CA GLY A 65 -10.58 -5.00 -7.59
C GLY A 65 -10.79 -6.32 -8.33
N ARG A 66 -9.82 -6.75 -9.14
CA ARG A 66 -9.83 -7.97 -9.94
C ARG A 66 -9.16 -9.15 -9.26
N THR A 67 -8.74 -9.03 -8.01
CA THR A 67 -8.04 -10.08 -7.27
C THR A 67 -8.89 -11.36 -7.25
N PRO A 68 -8.45 -12.45 -7.91
CA PRO A 68 -9.10 -13.73 -7.78
C PRO A 68 -9.07 -14.15 -6.31
N ALA A 69 -10.09 -14.88 -5.85
CA ALA A 69 -10.03 -15.52 -4.54
C ALA A 69 -8.73 -16.32 -4.42
N PRO A 70 -8.03 -16.29 -3.25
CA PRO A 70 -6.77 -16.97 -3.10
C PRO A 70 -6.91 -18.43 -3.52
N ALA A 71 -6.04 -18.89 -4.42
CA ALA A 71 -5.99 -20.29 -4.80
C ALA A 71 -5.71 -21.09 -3.52
N THR A 72 -6.71 -21.84 -3.06
CA THR A 72 -6.50 -22.84 -2.01
C THR A 72 -5.38 -23.74 -2.49
N PRO A 73 -4.34 -24.02 -1.68
CA PRO A 73 -3.31 -24.96 -2.08
C PRO A 73 -4.02 -26.27 -2.42
N GLN A 74 -3.96 -26.65 -3.69
CA GLN A 74 -4.42 -27.96 -4.11
C GLN A 74 -3.42 -28.93 -3.48
N SER A 75 -3.82 -29.54 -2.36
CA SER A 75 -3.10 -30.66 -1.81
C SER A 75 -2.93 -31.68 -2.93
N SER A 76 -1.73 -31.76 -3.47
CA SER A 76 -1.32 -32.86 -4.33
C SER A 76 -1.19 -34.08 -3.45
N GLU A 77 -2.32 -34.66 -3.07
CA GLU A 77 -2.42 -35.98 -2.45
C GLU A 77 -2.98 -36.95 -3.49
N GLY A 78 -2.13 -37.87 -3.93
CA GLY A 78 -2.56 -39.21 -4.33
C GLY A 78 -2.58 -39.54 -5.82
N ARG A 79 -1.42 -39.96 -6.36
CA ARG A 79 -1.32 -41.19 -7.16
C ARG A 79 0.05 -41.82 -7.02
#